data_AF-A0A222EPE6-F1
#
_entry.id   AF-A0A222EPE6-F1
#
_cell.length_a   1.000
_cell.length_b   1.000
_cell.length_c   1.000
_cell.angle_alpha   90.00
_cell.angle_beta   90.00
_cell.angle_gamma   90.00
#
_symmetry.space_group_name_H-M   'P 1'
#
loop_
_entity.id
_entity.type
_entity.pdbx_description
1 polymer ?
#
loop_
_entity_poly.entity_id
_entity_poly.type
_entity_poly.pdbx_seq_one_letter_code
_entity_poly.pdbx_strand_id
1 'polypeptide(L)'
;MKLNSIQVIDEGYFLVNESQTFRFDKNIAKSFIEKIEFPIIILDTEFFNNSHDINNEYEEKLYNENNKDIVYVIQYSFAKSLKEISSRDNKKAIKSISIKRNYNDNSYNFYNQYEKMIISFLNMCRNKDIRTVICAGASNDVKIINLWVNNYRRLFTKKHLKMTFLNKEKNELNVNFFDIYTLLENSLSFSNTKNDGTEFWNKNNLPSGKQHDEMISLTSMKKFFNWFDEIVDDPFKLEKNDIYTMCCETYSFFSYPINKKISFESYKHMNNTLKKVIDHCYNDVLKILIFLDFIFEFTYNSYEKNKFIKKY
;
A
#
# COMPACT_ATOMS: atom_id res chain seq x y z
N MET A 1 5.62 3.69 15.39
CA MET A 1 7.01 3.56 15.86
C MET A 1 7.12 4.33 17.16
N LYS A 2 7.54 3.65 18.24
CA LYS A 2 7.70 4.20 19.58
C LYS A 2 8.75 5.30 19.54
N LEU A 3 8.51 6.36 20.30
CA LEU A 3 9.49 7.44 20.45
C LEU A 3 10.62 6.98 21.37
N ASN A 4 11.83 7.49 21.15
CA ASN A 4 13.00 7.25 22.00
C ASN A 4 13.32 5.76 22.27
N SER A 5 13.05 4.87 21.30
CA SER A 5 13.18 3.42 21.49
C SER A 5 14.41 2.80 20.81
N ILE A 6 15.03 3.49 19.86
CA ILE A 6 16.18 2.97 19.10
C ILE A 6 17.47 3.54 19.68
N GLN A 7 18.45 2.68 19.94
CA GLN A 7 19.78 3.10 20.38
C GLN A 7 20.75 3.17 19.20
N VAL A 8 21.58 4.21 19.17
CA VAL A 8 22.68 4.35 18.21
C VAL A 8 23.88 3.57 18.73
N ILE A 9 24.40 2.65 17.91
CA ILE A 9 25.66 1.94 18.21
C ILE A 9 26.81 2.68 17.53
N ASP A 10 26.65 2.98 16.24
CA ASP A 10 27.63 3.69 15.41
C ASP A 10 26.90 4.37 14.22
N GLU A 11 27.63 5.07 13.37
CA GLU A 11 27.09 5.68 12.15
C GLU A 11 26.41 4.63 11.28
N GLY A 12 25.10 4.81 11.05
CA GLY A 12 24.30 3.90 10.26
C GLY A 12 24.06 2.53 10.89
N TYR A 13 24.42 2.32 12.18
CA TYR A 13 24.22 1.05 12.89
C TYR A 13 23.46 1.24 14.21
N PHE A 14 22.35 0.53 14.34
CA PHE A 14 21.35 0.79 15.37
C PHE A 14 20.88 -0.49 16.06
N LEU A 15 20.56 -0.37 17.34
CA LEU A 15 19.99 -1.42 18.18
C LEU A 15 18.47 -1.19 18.33
N VAL A 16 17.68 -2.19 17.98
CA VAL A 16 16.22 -2.23 18.20
C VAL A 16 15.92 -2.70 19.62
N ASN A 17 16.59 -3.79 20.04
CA ASN A 17 16.56 -4.38 21.37
C ASN A 17 17.85 -5.18 21.63
N GLU A 18 17.95 -5.88 22.75
CA GLU A 18 19.16 -6.62 23.17
C GLU A 18 19.67 -7.62 22.13
N SER A 19 18.78 -8.14 21.27
CA SER A 19 19.09 -9.22 20.33
C SER A 19 19.03 -8.80 18.86
N GLN A 20 18.50 -7.61 18.55
CA GLN A 20 18.20 -7.19 17.18
C GLN A 20 18.80 -5.84 16.82
N THR A 21 19.44 -5.80 15.65
CA THR A 21 20.07 -4.61 15.10
C THR A 21 19.67 -4.38 13.65
N PHE A 22 19.83 -3.14 13.18
CA PHE A 22 19.70 -2.82 11.78
C PHE A 22 20.79 -1.86 11.33
N ARG A 23 21.11 -1.93 10.03
CA ARG A 23 21.94 -0.95 9.33
C ARG A 23 21.08 -0.13 8.38
N PHE A 24 21.35 1.16 8.31
CA PHE A 24 20.65 2.10 7.44
C PHE A 24 21.64 2.98 6.67
N ASP A 25 21.55 2.95 5.34
CA ASP A 25 22.30 3.84 4.47
C ASP A 25 21.45 5.06 4.10
N LYS A 26 21.76 6.18 4.78
CA LYS A 26 21.12 7.48 4.57
C LYS A 26 21.32 8.05 3.17
N ASN A 27 22.48 7.82 2.55
CA ASN A 27 22.79 8.37 1.23
C ASN A 27 21.99 7.64 0.14
N ILE A 28 21.93 6.30 0.24
CA ILE A 28 21.08 5.51 -0.65
C ILE A 28 19.61 5.90 -0.45
N ALA A 29 19.12 5.95 0.78
CA ALA A 29 17.73 6.34 1.06
C ALA A 29 17.39 7.71 0.46
N LYS A 30 18.26 8.71 0.66
CA LYS A 30 18.09 10.05 0.09
C LYS A 30 18.01 10.03 -1.44
N SER A 31 18.88 9.26 -2.11
CA SER A 31 18.88 9.16 -3.58
C SER A 31 17.59 8.58 -4.16
N PHE A 32 16.91 7.70 -3.41
CA PHE A 32 15.61 7.15 -3.80
C PHE A 32 14.48 8.14 -3.53
N ILE A 33 14.48 8.79 -2.37
CA ILE A 33 13.49 9.81 -2.00
C ILE A 33 13.48 10.98 -2.97
N GLU A 34 14.66 11.43 -3.42
CA GLU A 34 14.79 12.57 -4.34
C GLU A 34 14.18 12.31 -5.73
N LYS A 35 13.89 11.04 -6.06
CA LYS A 35 13.15 10.66 -7.28
C LYS A 35 11.64 10.84 -7.13
N ILE A 36 11.13 11.01 -5.91
CA ILE A 36 9.70 11.16 -5.65
C ILE A 36 9.30 12.62 -5.92
N GLU A 37 8.44 12.81 -6.91
CA GLU A 37 7.89 14.13 -7.22
C GLU A 37 6.62 14.40 -6.40
N PHE A 38 6.63 15.46 -5.59
CA PHE A 38 5.46 15.87 -4.82
C PHE A 38 4.59 16.89 -5.58
N PRO A 39 3.26 16.93 -5.36
CA PRO A 39 2.47 16.12 -4.42
C PRO A 39 2.30 14.66 -4.83
N ILE A 40 2.17 13.78 -3.85
CA ILE A 40 2.03 12.33 -4.04
C ILE A 40 0.68 11.81 -3.57
N ILE A 41 0.32 10.64 -4.07
CA ILE A 41 -0.68 9.76 -3.50
C ILE A 41 0.00 8.45 -3.09
N ILE A 42 -0.12 8.07 -1.82
CA ILE A 42 0.19 6.72 -1.34
C ILE A 42 -1.10 5.93 -1.44
N LEU A 43 -1.11 4.77 -2.07
CA LEU A 43 -2.32 3.96 -2.20
C LEU A 43 -2.06 2.46 -2.13
N ASP A 44 -3.13 1.76 -1.80
CA ASP A 44 -3.28 0.31 -1.92
C ASP A 44 -4.65 0.01 -2.55
N THR A 45 -4.71 -1.03 -3.38
CA THR A 45 -5.96 -1.45 -4.04
C THR A 45 -6.26 -2.92 -3.82
N GLU A 46 -7.54 -3.24 -3.71
CA GLU A 46 -8.01 -4.62 -3.79
C GLU A 46 -8.88 -4.79 -5.02
N PHE A 47 -8.65 -5.89 -5.72
CA PHE A 47 -9.22 -6.15 -7.02
C PHE A 47 -9.67 -7.60 -7.18
N PHE A 48 -10.65 -7.80 -8.05
CA PHE A 48 -11.09 -9.11 -8.49
C PHE A 48 -10.32 -9.54 -9.73
N ASN A 49 -10.06 -10.83 -9.81
CA ASN A 49 -9.53 -11.50 -10.98
C ASN A 49 -10.14 -12.91 -11.04
N ASN A 50 -9.69 -13.72 -12.00
CA ASN A 50 -10.24 -15.05 -12.21
C ASN A 50 -10.10 -16.02 -11.03
N SER A 51 -9.13 -15.84 -10.13
CA SER A 51 -8.97 -16.74 -8.98
C SER A 51 -10.02 -16.50 -7.90
N HIS A 52 -10.69 -15.35 -7.90
CA HIS A 52 -11.73 -15.04 -6.91
C HIS A 52 -13.13 -15.60 -7.29
N ASP A 53 -13.27 -16.20 -8.48
CA ASP A 53 -14.52 -16.76 -9.02
C ASP A 53 -14.76 -18.24 -8.64
N ILE A 54 -13.85 -18.87 -7.86
CA ILE A 54 -13.78 -20.34 -7.69
C ILE A 54 -15.07 -20.95 -7.12
N ASN A 55 -15.79 -20.21 -6.29
CA ASN A 55 -17.03 -20.70 -5.64
C ASN A 55 -18.25 -19.86 -6.04
N ASN A 56 -18.17 -19.08 -7.13
CA ASN A 56 -19.28 -18.27 -7.56
C ASN A 56 -20.28 -19.11 -8.36
N GLU A 57 -21.49 -19.26 -7.81
CA GLU A 57 -22.57 -20.04 -8.44
C GLU A 57 -23.31 -19.24 -9.53
N TYR A 58 -22.90 -18.00 -9.80
CA TYR A 58 -23.61 -17.08 -10.68
C TYR A 58 -22.92 -16.98 -12.05
N GLU A 59 -23.72 -17.09 -13.12
CA GLU A 59 -23.23 -17.04 -14.51
C GLU A 59 -22.61 -15.69 -14.88
N GLU A 60 -23.10 -14.60 -14.27
CA GLU A 60 -22.61 -13.25 -14.56
C GLU A 60 -21.27 -13.01 -13.84
N LYS A 61 -20.20 -12.92 -14.64
CA LYS A 61 -18.86 -12.62 -14.15
C LYS A 61 -18.62 -11.11 -14.12
N LEU A 62 -17.89 -10.64 -13.12
CA LEU A 62 -17.53 -9.23 -13.01
C LEU A 62 -16.35 -8.86 -13.93
N TYR A 63 -15.51 -9.82 -14.29
CA TYR A 63 -14.31 -9.62 -15.12
C TYR A 63 -14.46 -10.23 -16.51
N ASN A 64 -13.63 -9.78 -17.45
CA ASN A 64 -13.57 -10.32 -18.81
C ASN A 64 -12.13 -10.32 -19.34
N GLU A 65 -11.92 -10.82 -20.56
CA GLU A 65 -10.58 -10.93 -21.15
C GLU A 65 -9.85 -9.59 -21.29
N ASN A 66 -10.59 -8.49 -21.43
CA ASN A 66 -10.05 -7.13 -21.57
C ASN A 66 -9.78 -6.46 -20.21
N ASN A 67 -10.57 -6.79 -19.18
CA ASN A 67 -10.46 -6.27 -17.82
C ASN A 67 -10.33 -7.44 -16.85
N LYS A 68 -9.10 -7.98 -16.75
CA LYS A 68 -8.78 -9.14 -15.91
C LYS A 68 -8.67 -8.79 -14.43
N ASP A 69 -8.31 -7.55 -14.13
CA ASP A 69 -8.12 -7.05 -12.77
C ASP A 69 -9.06 -5.85 -12.54
N ILE A 70 -10.04 -6.03 -11.65
CA ILE A 70 -11.09 -5.05 -11.40
C ILE A 70 -11.06 -4.61 -9.96
N VAL A 71 -10.61 -3.38 -9.74
CA VAL A 71 -10.55 -2.79 -8.41
C VAL A 71 -11.95 -2.58 -7.85
N TYR A 72 -12.12 -2.84 -6.56
CA TYR A 72 -13.37 -2.57 -5.84
C TYR A 72 -13.14 -1.80 -4.52
N VAL A 73 -11.88 -1.70 -4.07
CA VAL A 73 -11.44 -0.86 -2.94
C VAL A 73 -10.15 -0.14 -3.33
N ILE A 74 -10.09 1.15 -3.00
CA ILE A 74 -8.88 1.97 -3.04
C ILE A 74 -8.76 2.62 -1.67
N GLN A 75 -7.68 2.34 -0.94
CA GLN A 75 -7.27 3.16 0.19
C GLN A 75 -6.14 4.06 -0.26
N TYR A 76 -6.17 5.32 0.16
CA TYR A 76 -5.16 6.26 -0.26
C TYR A 76 -4.94 7.39 0.73
N SER A 77 -3.78 8.02 0.64
CA SER A 77 -3.40 9.20 1.40
C SER A 77 -2.61 10.16 0.52
N PHE A 78 -2.97 11.44 0.52
CA PHE A 78 -2.22 12.47 -0.21
C PHE A 78 -1.10 13.02 0.67
N ALA A 79 0.00 13.49 0.09
CA ALA A 79 0.99 14.30 0.81
C ALA A 79 1.67 15.30 -0.12
N LYS A 80 2.00 16.50 0.40
CA LYS A 80 2.75 17.54 -0.33
C LYS A 80 4.26 17.48 -0.09
N SER A 81 4.71 16.77 0.94
CA SER A 81 6.12 16.53 1.24
C SER A 81 6.27 15.36 2.23
N LEU A 82 7.48 14.81 2.36
CA LEU A 82 7.78 13.85 3.43
C LEU A 82 7.66 14.48 4.83
N LYS A 83 8.04 15.75 4.98
CA LYS A 83 7.89 16.48 6.25
C LYS A 83 6.43 16.53 6.71
N GLU A 84 5.49 16.66 5.78
CA GLU A 84 4.05 16.59 6.07
C GLU A 84 3.66 15.21 6.62
N ILE A 85 4.14 14.13 6.00
CA ILE A 85 3.88 12.74 6.46
C ILE A 85 4.41 12.54 7.89
N SER A 86 5.60 13.07 8.18
CA SER A 86 6.25 12.90 9.48
C SER A 86 5.61 13.68 10.63
N SER A 87 4.91 14.78 10.31
CA SER A 87 4.36 15.71 11.32
C SER A 87 2.85 15.60 11.55
N ARG A 88 2.11 14.90 10.70
CA ARG A 88 0.65 14.79 10.79
C ARG A 88 0.18 13.49 11.43
N ASP A 89 -1.12 13.44 11.76
CA ASP A 89 -1.80 12.20 12.15
C ASP A 89 -2.09 11.31 10.92
N ASN A 90 -1.17 10.38 10.64
CA ASN A 90 -1.28 9.48 9.49
C ASN A 90 -2.50 8.53 9.58
N LYS A 91 -3.04 8.25 10.77
CA LYS A 91 -4.23 7.40 10.91
C LYS A 91 -5.48 8.08 10.35
N LYS A 92 -5.57 9.41 10.49
CA LYS A 92 -6.71 10.22 9.99
C LYS A 92 -6.55 10.67 8.54
N ALA A 93 -5.36 10.55 7.97
CA ALA A 93 -5.07 11.03 6.62
C ALA A 93 -5.52 10.06 5.52
N ILE A 94 -5.74 8.79 5.85
CA ILE A 94 -6.15 7.75 4.89
C ILE A 94 -7.65 7.87 4.59
N LYS A 95 -7.97 7.82 3.30
CA LYS A 95 -9.34 7.88 2.78
C LYS A 95 -9.61 6.67 1.90
N SER A 96 -10.88 6.32 1.80
CA SER A 96 -11.36 5.16 1.04
C SER A 96 -12.25 5.58 -0.12
N ILE A 97 -12.08 4.91 -1.27
CA ILE A 97 -13.12 4.77 -2.28
C ILE A 97 -13.40 3.29 -2.43
N SER A 98 -14.68 2.90 -2.39
CA SER A 98 -15.08 1.53 -2.62
C SER A 98 -16.37 1.49 -3.42
N ILE A 99 -16.57 0.39 -4.14
CA ILE A 99 -17.88 0.06 -4.70
C ILE A 99 -18.85 -0.21 -3.55
N LYS A 100 -20.09 0.27 -3.68
CA LYS A 100 -21.14 0.12 -2.68
C LYS A 100 -22.34 -0.59 -3.28
N ARG A 101 -22.91 -1.50 -2.50
CA ARG A 101 -24.15 -2.22 -2.81
C ARG A 101 -25.08 -2.15 -1.60
N ASN A 102 -26.27 -1.57 -1.80
CA ASN A 102 -27.30 -1.49 -0.76
C ASN A 102 -28.09 -2.81 -0.67
N TYR A 103 -28.76 -3.03 0.46
CA TYR A 103 -29.57 -4.22 0.68
C TYR A 103 -30.71 -4.31 -0.34
N ASN A 104 -30.73 -5.39 -1.13
CA ASN A 104 -31.73 -5.66 -2.18
C ASN A 104 -32.00 -4.45 -3.11
N ASP A 105 -30.93 -3.75 -3.50
CA ASP A 105 -31.01 -2.63 -4.43
C ASP A 105 -31.19 -3.11 -5.87
N ASN A 106 -32.42 -2.98 -6.36
CA ASN A 106 -32.80 -3.37 -7.73
C ASN A 106 -32.16 -2.47 -8.80
N SER A 107 -31.62 -1.31 -8.43
CA SER A 107 -30.94 -0.38 -9.34
C SER A 107 -29.42 -0.54 -9.36
N TYR A 108 -28.91 -1.49 -8.58
CA TYR A 108 -27.48 -1.75 -8.47
C TYR A 108 -26.88 -2.20 -9.82
N ASN A 109 -25.79 -1.55 -10.21
CA ASN A 109 -24.99 -1.92 -11.37
C ASN A 109 -23.51 -1.76 -11.01
N PHE A 110 -22.78 -2.88 -10.97
CA PHE A 110 -21.38 -2.92 -10.59
C PHE A 110 -20.51 -2.05 -11.50
N TYR A 111 -20.65 -2.17 -12.82
CA TYR A 111 -19.84 -1.45 -13.81
C TYR A 111 -20.04 0.08 -13.73
N ASN A 112 -21.28 0.54 -13.47
CA ASN A 112 -21.56 1.96 -13.25
C ASN A 112 -20.88 2.48 -11.97
N GLN A 113 -20.83 1.68 -10.90
CA GLN A 113 -20.10 2.05 -9.68
C GLN A 113 -18.59 2.05 -9.91
N TYR A 114 -18.09 1.08 -10.67
CA TYR A 114 -16.67 0.97 -11.03
C TYR A 114 -16.20 2.17 -11.87
N GLU A 115 -16.95 2.56 -12.90
CA GLU A 115 -16.65 3.75 -13.70
C GLU A 115 -16.64 5.02 -12.84
N LYS A 116 -17.64 5.21 -11.97
CA LYS A 116 -17.68 6.35 -11.03
C LYS A 116 -16.45 6.38 -10.11
N MET A 117 -16.00 5.23 -9.62
CA MET A 117 -14.79 5.13 -8.82
C MET A 117 -13.55 5.58 -9.60
N ILE A 118 -13.35 5.08 -10.83
CA ILE A 118 -12.21 5.44 -11.68
C ILE A 118 -12.21 6.94 -11.96
N ILE A 119 -13.36 7.49 -12.40
CA ILE A 119 -13.51 8.91 -12.70
C ILE A 119 -13.21 9.76 -11.46
N SER A 120 -13.71 9.35 -10.29
CA SER A 120 -13.43 10.03 -9.02
C SER A 120 -11.93 10.02 -8.70
N PHE A 121 -11.28 8.87 -8.77
CA PHE A 121 -9.85 8.70 -8.54
C PHE A 121 -9.01 9.61 -9.46
N LEU A 122 -9.22 9.53 -10.78
CA LEU A 122 -8.47 10.32 -11.75
C LEU A 122 -8.70 11.83 -11.58
N ASN A 123 -9.93 12.25 -11.29
CA ASN A 123 -10.23 13.66 -11.01
C ASN A 123 -9.54 14.16 -9.73
N MET A 124 -9.49 13.34 -8.67
CA MET A 124 -8.74 13.71 -7.47
C MET A 124 -7.25 13.88 -7.77
N CYS A 125 -6.65 12.94 -8.50
CA CYS A 125 -5.24 13.03 -8.90
C CYS A 125 -4.97 14.30 -9.72
N ARG A 126 -5.86 14.65 -10.66
CA ARG A 126 -5.79 15.89 -11.44
C ARG A 126 -5.96 17.16 -10.60
N ASN A 127 -6.90 17.15 -9.66
CA ASN A 127 -7.23 18.33 -8.86
C ASN A 127 -6.18 18.61 -7.78
N LYS A 128 -5.49 17.57 -7.30
CA LYS A 128 -4.38 17.68 -6.34
C LYS A 128 -3.01 17.81 -7.01
N ASP A 129 -2.98 17.82 -8.35
CA ASP A 129 -1.75 17.87 -9.15
C ASP A 129 -0.73 16.80 -8.75
N ILE A 130 -1.23 15.58 -8.49
CA ILE A 130 -0.41 14.44 -8.10
C ILE A 130 0.62 14.16 -9.20
N ARG A 131 1.88 13.95 -8.80
CA ARG A 131 3.02 13.71 -9.68
C ARG A 131 3.63 12.31 -9.54
N THR A 132 3.51 11.69 -8.37
CA THR A 132 3.97 10.32 -8.15
C THR A 132 2.92 9.52 -7.38
N VAL A 133 2.72 8.27 -7.79
CA VAL A 133 1.92 7.27 -7.08
C VAL A 133 2.87 6.35 -6.32
N ILE A 134 2.68 6.21 -5.01
CA ILE A 134 3.46 5.32 -4.14
C ILE A 134 2.63 4.11 -3.77
N CYS A 135 3.18 2.92 -4.01
CA CYS A 135 2.58 1.62 -3.68
C CYS A 135 3.63 0.70 -3.05
N ALA A 136 3.21 -0.45 -2.52
CA ALA A 136 4.08 -1.52 -2.07
C ALA A 136 3.86 -2.76 -2.94
N GLY A 137 4.83 -3.14 -3.78
CA GLY A 137 4.65 -4.24 -4.74
C GLY A 137 3.77 -3.85 -5.94
N ALA A 138 4.14 -2.75 -6.62
CA ALA A 138 3.28 -2.00 -7.54
C ALA A 138 2.87 -2.72 -8.85
N SER A 139 3.26 -3.98 -9.06
CA SER A 139 3.19 -4.66 -10.36
C SER A 139 1.78 -4.72 -10.97
N ASN A 140 0.74 -4.90 -10.15
CA ASN A 140 -0.65 -4.93 -10.61
C ASN A 140 -1.24 -3.52 -10.67
N ASP A 141 -1.04 -2.69 -9.65
CA ASP A 141 -1.52 -1.30 -9.63
C ASP A 141 -1.02 -0.49 -10.83
N VAL A 142 0.24 -0.68 -11.23
CA VAL A 142 0.83 -0.05 -12.42
C VAL A 142 0.03 -0.38 -13.67
N LYS A 143 -0.30 -1.66 -13.88
CA LYS A 143 -1.06 -2.10 -15.06
C LYS A 143 -2.47 -1.52 -15.03
N ILE A 144 -3.16 -1.64 -13.90
CA ILE A 144 -4.55 -1.20 -13.71
C ILE A 144 -4.68 0.31 -13.92
N ILE A 145 -3.85 1.11 -13.26
CA ILE A 145 -3.97 2.57 -13.32
C ILE A 145 -3.51 3.11 -14.67
N ASN A 146 -2.49 2.51 -15.30
CA ASN A 146 -2.13 2.87 -16.68
C ASN A 146 -3.31 2.61 -17.63
N LEU A 147 -3.99 1.47 -17.50
CA LEU A 147 -5.19 1.17 -18.28
C LEU A 147 -6.28 2.24 -18.06
N TRP A 148 -6.54 2.64 -16.82
CA TRP A 148 -7.51 3.70 -16.51
C TRP A 148 -7.13 5.05 -17.14
N VAL A 149 -5.88 5.47 -16.98
CA VAL A 149 -5.40 6.73 -17.60
C VAL A 149 -5.60 6.68 -19.11
N ASN A 150 -5.27 5.58 -19.76
CA ASN A 150 -5.39 5.45 -21.21
C ASN A 150 -6.86 5.42 -21.69
N ASN A 151 -7.74 4.70 -20.98
CA ASN A 151 -9.16 4.61 -21.34
C ASN A 151 -9.90 5.95 -21.13
N TYR A 152 -9.48 6.73 -20.13
CA TYR A 152 -10.15 7.99 -19.76
C TYR A 152 -9.36 9.24 -20.18
N ARG A 153 -8.45 9.14 -21.17
CA ARG A 153 -7.66 10.27 -21.72
C ARG A 153 -8.45 11.53 -22.00
N ARG A 154 -9.68 11.37 -22.50
CA ARG A 154 -10.58 12.47 -22.86
C ARG A 154 -10.88 13.39 -21.67
N LEU A 155 -10.91 12.86 -20.44
CA LEU A 155 -11.21 13.62 -19.22
C LEU A 155 -10.17 14.71 -18.91
N PHE A 156 -8.95 14.59 -19.42
CA PHE A 156 -7.82 15.45 -19.05
C PHE A 156 -7.13 16.09 -20.26
N THR A 157 -7.89 16.31 -21.33
CA THR A 157 -7.47 17.06 -22.53
C THR A 157 -7.16 18.53 -22.23
N LYS A 158 -7.94 19.18 -21.35
CA LYS A 158 -7.74 20.59 -20.96
C LYS A 158 -6.70 20.78 -19.86
N LYS A 159 -6.66 19.85 -18.88
CA LYS A 159 -5.69 19.84 -17.78
C LYS A 159 -5.16 18.42 -17.64
N HIS A 160 -3.94 18.18 -18.10
CA HIS A 160 -3.29 16.88 -18.06
C HIS A 160 -3.02 16.40 -16.63
N LEU A 161 -2.99 15.07 -16.45
CA LEU A 161 -2.55 14.44 -15.22
C LEU A 161 -1.04 14.61 -15.06
N LYS A 162 -0.61 15.30 -14.00
CA LYS A 162 0.82 15.58 -13.76
C LYS A 162 1.65 14.33 -13.47
N MET A 163 1.01 13.28 -12.97
CA MET A 163 1.63 11.96 -12.76
C MET A 163 1.87 11.16 -14.05
N THR A 164 1.47 11.66 -15.22
CA THR A 164 1.56 10.91 -16.48
C THR A 164 2.66 11.41 -17.39
N PHE A 165 3.29 10.50 -18.13
CA PHE A 165 4.26 10.79 -19.18
C PHE A 165 4.00 9.90 -20.39
N LEU A 166 4.31 10.40 -21.60
CA LEU A 166 4.09 9.66 -22.83
C LEU A 166 5.23 8.67 -23.09
N ASN A 167 4.91 7.39 -23.16
CA ASN A 167 5.77 6.37 -23.76
C ASN A 167 5.69 6.50 -25.29
N LYS A 168 6.78 6.96 -25.90
CA LYS A 168 6.84 7.22 -27.34
C LYS A 168 6.79 5.96 -28.19
N GLU A 169 7.28 4.83 -27.69
CA GLU A 169 7.31 3.56 -28.43
C GLU A 169 5.91 2.97 -28.59
N LYS A 170 5.11 3.02 -27.53
CA LYS A 170 3.75 2.48 -27.50
C LYS A 170 2.66 3.51 -27.81
N ASN A 171 3.01 4.79 -27.86
CA ASN A 171 2.06 5.91 -27.89
C ASN A 171 1.05 5.87 -26.72
N GLU A 172 1.52 5.40 -25.57
CA GLU A 172 0.76 5.16 -24.35
C GLU A 172 1.14 6.12 -23.23
N LEU A 173 0.16 6.57 -22.44
CA LEU A 173 0.47 7.29 -21.21
C LEU A 173 0.84 6.29 -20.13
N ASN A 174 2.02 6.47 -19.56
CA ASN A 174 2.46 5.79 -18.35
C ASN A 174 2.29 6.71 -17.16
N VAL A 175 2.11 6.13 -15.98
CA VAL A 175 2.08 6.83 -14.70
C VAL A 175 3.43 6.71 -14.01
N ASN A 176 3.85 7.78 -13.35
CA ASN A 176 5.04 7.82 -12.51
C ASN A 176 4.75 7.12 -11.18
N PHE A 177 5.31 5.91 -11.03
CA PHE A 177 5.18 5.09 -9.83
C PHE A 177 6.49 5.02 -9.06
N PHE A 178 6.37 4.91 -7.74
CA PHE A 178 7.47 4.61 -6.85
C PHE A 178 7.08 3.43 -5.95
N ASP A 179 7.81 2.32 -6.07
CA ASP A 179 7.60 1.14 -5.24
C ASP A 179 8.45 1.23 -3.97
N ILE A 180 7.80 1.25 -2.81
CA ILE A 180 8.46 1.40 -1.52
C ILE A 180 9.44 0.27 -1.21
N TYR A 181 9.25 -0.93 -1.78
CA TYR A 181 10.15 -2.05 -1.57
C TYR A 181 11.54 -1.79 -2.15
N THR A 182 11.63 -1.02 -3.23
CA THR A 182 12.94 -0.62 -3.76
C THR A 182 13.73 0.21 -2.75
N LEU A 183 13.09 1.13 -2.05
CA LEU A 183 13.74 1.90 -0.99
C LEU A 183 14.12 1.00 0.19
N LEU A 184 13.20 0.15 0.65
CA LEU A 184 13.38 -0.75 1.78
C LEU A 184 14.58 -1.72 1.56
N GLU A 185 14.58 -2.44 0.44
CA GLU A 185 15.62 -3.44 0.10
C GLU A 185 17.00 -2.83 -0.12
N ASN A 186 17.07 -1.56 -0.52
CA ASN A 186 18.33 -0.91 -0.85
C ASN A 186 18.90 -0.07 0.29
N SER A 187 18.06 0.45 1.19
CA SER A 187 18.54 1.34 2.27
C SER A 187 18.68 0.68 3.62
N LEU A 188 18.10 -0.51 3.83
CA LEU A 188 18.09 -1.18 5.13
C LEU A 188 18.64 -2.60 5.05
N SER A 189 19.26 -3.04 6.14
CA SER A 189 19.59 -4.45 6.39
C SER A 189 19.35 -4.75 7.87
N PHE A 190 18.85 -5.94 8.17
CA PHE A 190 18.42 -6.32 9.52
C PHE A 190 19.25 -7.50 10.03
N SER A 191 19.46 -7.61 11.35
CA SER A 191 20.16 -8.75 11.93
C SER A 191 19.35 -10.02 11.72
N ASN A 192 20.03 -11.15 11.60
CA ASN A 192 19.36 -12.43 11.37
C ASN A 192 18.83 -13.06 12.67
N THR A 193 18.26 -12.27 13.58
CA THR A 193 17.90 -12.70 14.95
C THR A 193 16.48 -12.27 15.33
N LYS A 194 15.76 -13.15 16.01
CA LYS A 194 14.52 -12.82 16.71
C LYS A 194 14.81 -12.06 18.01
N ASN A 195 13.75 -11.59 18.65
CA ASN A 195 13.80 -10.84 19.91
C ASN A 195 14.44 -11.66 21.05
N ASP A 196 14.32 -12.99 21.01
CA ASP A 196 14.94 -13.92 21.95
C ASP A 196 16.39 -14.31 21.61
N GLY A 197 16.97 -13.71 20.56
CA GLY A 197 18.33 -14.01 20.10
C GLY A 197 18.45 -15.25 19.21
N THR A 198 17.37 -16.00 19.01
CA THR A 198 17.39 -17.15 18.08
C THR A 198 17.47 -16.66 16.64
N GLU A 199 18.28 -17.31 15.80
CA GLU A 199 18.40 -16.91 14.41
C GLU A 199 17.09 -17.12 13.63
N PHE A 200 16.82 -16.29 12.62
CA PHE A 200 15.74 -16.57 11.67
C PHE A 200 16.11 -17.70 10.68
N TRP A 201 17.36 -18.20 10.67
CA TRP A 201 17.99 -18.65 9.44
C TRP A 201 17.47 -19.97 8.83
N ASN A 202 17.05 -19.86 7.56
CA ASN A 202 17.45 -20.78 6.47
C ASN A 202 18.05 -19.95 5.32
N LYS A 203 19.32 -20.21 4.97
CA LYS A 203 20.15 -19.51 3.97
C LYS A 203 19.59 -19.56 2.56
N ASN A 204 18.70 -20.49 2.30
CA ASN A 204 18.01 -20.64 1.02
C ASN A 204 16.80 -19.70 0.87
N ASN A 205 16.30 -19.09 1.95
CA ASN A 205 14.97 -18.44 1.96
C ASN A 205 15.01 -16.91 2.12
N LEU A 206 16.14 -16.33 2.55
CA LEU A 206 16.27 -14.90 2.80
C LEU A 206 17.52 -14.35 2.09
N PRO A 207 17.39 -13.34 1.23
CA PRO A 207 18.54 -12.73 0.58
C PRO A 207 19.36 -11.91 1.57
N SER A 208 20.68 -11.88 1.38
CA SER A 208 21.59 -11.01 2.14
C SER A 208 21.22 -9.54 1.98
N GLY A 209 21.44 -8.79 3.06
CA GLY A 209 21.28 -7.34 3.10
C GLY A 209 22.37 -6.65 2.29
N LYS A 210 22.08 -5.47 1.75
CA LYS A 210 23.04 -4.69 0.95
C LYS A 210 24.05 -3.92 1.80
N GLN A 211 23.79 -3.76 3.10
CA GLN A 211 24.65 -2.97 4.00
C GLN A 211 25.66 -3.82 4.77
N HIS A 212 25.48 -5.14 4.80
CA HIS A 212 26.42 -6.09 5.39
C HIS A 212 26.06 -7.52 4.98
N ASP A 213 27.05 -8.34 4.61
CA ASP A 213 26.83 -9.69 4.06
C ASP A 213 26.18 -10.67 5.06
N GLU A 214 26.42 -10.45 6.35
CA GLU A 214 25.86 -11.25 7.46
C GLU A 214 24.45 -10.82 7.89
N MET A 215 23.94 -9.72 7.32
CA MET A 215 22.58 -9.23 7.58
C MET A 215 21.62 -9.69 6.50
N ILE A 216 20.32 -9.59 6.78
CA ILE A 216 19.26 -9.98 5.86
C ILE A 216 18.57 -8.75 5.24
N SER A 217 18.11 -8.89 4.01
CA SER A 217 17.34 -7.87 3.33
C SER A 217 15.88 -7.84 3.80
N LEU A 218 15.34 -6.64 3.88
CA LEU A 218 13.93 -6.38 4.15
C LEU A 218 13.17 -6.32 2.82
N THR A 219 12.62 -7.45 2.39
CA THR A 219 11.95 -7.56 1.06
C THR A 219 10.46 -7.21 1.07
N SER A 220 9.89 -6.84 2.22
CA SER A 220 8.48 -6.44 2.30
C SER A 220 8.18 -5.64 3.55
N MET A 221 7.08 -4.87 3.52
CA MET A 221 6.62 -4.11 4.68
C MET A 221 6.25 -5.02 5.84
N LYS A 222 5.68 -6.21 5.56
CA LYS A 222 5.38 -7.20 6.60
C LYS A 222 6.64 -7.62 7.37
N LYS A 223 7.75 -7.88 6.68
CA LYS A 223 9.03 -8.21 7.35
C LYS A 223 9.54 -7.03 8.17
N PHE A 224 9.49 -5.81 7.63
CA PHE A 224 9.84 -4.60 8.38
C PHE A 224 9.05 -4.49 9.69
N PHE A 225 7.72 -4.57 9.66
CA PHE A 225 6.93 -4.44 10.89
C PHE A 225 7.08 -5.63 11.85
N ASN A 226 7.24 -6.85 11.33
CA ASN A 226 7.42 -8.04 12.17
C ASN A 226 8.75 -8.01 12.93
N TRP A 227 9.82 -7.46 12.34
CA TRP A 227 11.15 -7.45 12.97
C TRP A 227 11.40 -6.21 13.82
N PHE A 228 10.55 -5.19 13.69
CA PHE A 228 10.55 -4.00 14.53
C PHE A 228 9.38 -4.00 15.53
N ASP A 229 8.78 -5.16 15.80
CA ASP A 229 7.53 -5.30 16.56
C ASP A 229 7.59 -4.69 17.97
N GLU A 230 8.72 -4.81 18.67
CA GLU A 230 8.91 -4.22 20.00
C GLU A 230 8.83 -2.69 20.01
N ILE A 231 9.15 -2.07 18.87
CA ILE A 231 9.14 -0.61 18.72
C ILE A 231 8.01 -0.12 17.82
N VAL A 232 7.07 -0.98 17.43
CA VAL A 232 5.87 -0.57 16.72
C VAL A 232 4.69 -0.59 17.70
N ASP A 233 4.21 0.58 18.11
CA ASP A 233 2.91 0.68 18.79
C ASP A 233 1.83 0.22 17.82
N ASP A 234 1.29 -0.99 17.98
CA ASP A 234 0.34 -1.63 17.06
C ASP A 234 -0.84 -0.68 16.73
N PRO A 235 -0.77 0.05 15.61
CA PRO A 235 -1.77 1.02 15.23
C PRO A 235 -2.75 0.42 14.22
N PHE A 236 -2.58 -0.86 13.89
CA PHE A 236 -3.23 -1.52 12.79
C PHE A 236 -4.57 -2.07 13.23
N LYS A 237 -5.49 -2.14 12.28
CA LYS A 237 -6.77 -2.82 12.48
C LYS A 237 -6.54 -4.32 12.50
N LEU A 238 -7.33 -5.03 13.31
CA LEU A 238 -7.21 -6.48 13.48
C LEU A 238 -7.50 -7.23 12.17
N GLU A 239 -6.49 -7.96 11.68
CA GLU A 239 -6.58 -8.85 10.52
C GLU A 239 -6.55 -10.31 10.99
N LYS A 240 -7.73 -10.94 11.13
CA LYS A 240 -7.84 -12.37 11.52
C LYS A 240 -8.09 -13.30 10.34
N ASN A 241 -8.53 -12.75 9.22
CA ASN A 241 -8.98 -13.50 8.06
C ASN A 241 -7.96 -13.35 6.93
N ASP A 242 -7.76 -14.41 6.17
CA ASP A 242 -6.97 -14.39 4.95
C ASP A 242 -7.63 -13.49 3.88
N ILE A 243 -6.83 -12.62 3.26
CA ILE A 243 -7.31 -11.62 2.30
C ILE A 243 -7.94 -12.27 1.07
N TYR A 244 -7.37 -13.37 0.58
CA TYR A 244 -7.88 -14.08 -0.58
C TYR A 244 -9.30 -14.62 -0.33
N THR A 245 -9.52 -15.23 0.83
CA THR A 245 -10.86 -15.69 1.24
C THR A 245 -11.87 -14.55 1.30
N MET A 246 -11.48 -13.39 1.85
CA MET A 246 -12.33 -12.20 1.90
C MET A 246 -12.64 -11.65 0.51
N CYS A 247 -11.68 -11.69 -0.42
CA CYS A 247 -11.88 -11.31 -1.82
C CYS A 247 -12.89 -12.22 -2.53
N CYS A 248 -12.81 -13.55 -2.33
CA CYS A 248 -13.79 -14.50 -2.85
C CYS A 248 -15.22 -14.20 -2.35
N GLU A 249 -15.40 -14.01 -1.04
CA GLU A 249 -16.71 -13.66 -0.47
C GLU A 249 -17.25 -12.32 -1.00
N THR A 250 -16.37 -11.33 -1.13
CA THR A 250 -16.73 -9.99 -1.63
C THR A 250 -17.06 -10.03 -3.13
N TYR A 251 -16.38 -10.89 -3.89
CA TYR A 251 -16.70 -11.14 -5.28
C TYR A 251 -18.13 -11.69 -5.42
N SER A 252 -18.47 -12.75 -4.66
CA SER A 252 -19.83 -13.30 -4.61
C SER A 252 -20.88 -12.27 -4.20
N PHE A 253 -20.53 -11.35 -3.29
CA PHE A 253 -21.44 -10.27 -2.90
C PHE A 253 -21.73 -9.30 -4.04
N PHE A 254 -20.73 -8.92 -4.83
CA PHE A 254 -20.91 -7.99 -5.93
C PHE A 254 -21.47 -8.65 -7.20
N SER A 255 -21.24 -9.95 -7.40
CA SER A 255 -21.85 -10.74 -8.49
C SER A 255 -23.27 -11.23 -8.17
N TYR A 256 -23.74 -11.08 -6.92
CA TYR A 256 -25.06 -11.59 -6.52
C TYR A 256 -26.17 -11.05 -7.46
N PRO A 257 -27.05 -11.89 -8.03
CA PRO A 257 -28.04 -11.45 -9.01
C PRO A 257 -29.04 -10.44 -8.46
N ILE A 258 -29.33 -9.38 -9.22
CA ILE A 258 -30.30 -8.34 -8.81
C ILE A 258 -31.74 -8.85 -8.73
N ASN A 259 -32.06 -9.95 -9.42
CA ASN A 259 -33.38 -10.59 -9.42
C ASN A 259 -33.56 -11.58 -8.25
N LYS A 260 -32.53 -11.80 -7.43
CA LYS A 260 -32.59 -12.64 -6.23
C LYS A 260 -32.54 -11.77 -4.98
N LYS A 261 -33.25 -12.17 -3.93
CA LYS A 261 -33.21 -11.50 -2.62
C LYS A 261 -32.12 -12.08 -1.75
N ILE A 262 -31.27 -11.22 -1.20
CA ILE A 262 -30.32 -11.57 -0.15
C ILE A 262 -31.06 -11.51 1.19
N SER A 263 -30.82 -12.47 2.09
CA SER A 263 -31.28 -12.33 3.49
C SER A 263 -30.53 -11.18 4.17
N PHE A 264 -31.15 -10.54 5.17
CA PHE A 264 -30.51 -9.43 5.85
C PHE A 264 -29.24 -9.87 6.59
N GLU A 265 -29.25 -11.08 7.16
CA GLU A 265 -28.11 -11.69 7.84
C GLU A 265 -26.94 -11.91 6.87
N SER A 266 -27.18 -12.50 5.70
CA SER A 266 -26.15 -12.70 4.67
C SER A 266 -25.62 -11.37 4.16
N TYR A 267 -26.49 -10.38 3.91
CA TYR A 267 -26.06 -9.04 3.52
C TYR A 267 -25.15 -8.40 4.57
N LYS A 268 -25.52 -8.47 5.85
CA LYS A 268 -24.73 -7.92 6.96
C LYS A 268 -23.37 -8.60 7.06
N HIS A 269 -23.33 -9.92 6.89
CA HIS A 269 -22.09 -10.70 6.88
C HIS A 269 -21.17 -10.27 5.72
N MET A 270 -21.66 -10.32 4.48
CA MET A 270 -20.90 -9.94 3.29
C MET A 270 -20.40 -8.48 3.34
N ASN A 271 -21.25 -7.55 3.78
CA ASN A 271 -20.86 -6.15 3.94
C ASN A 271 -19.83 -5.95 5.05
N ASN A 272 -19.84 -6.78 6.09
CA ASN A 272 -18.78 -6.78 7.10
C ASN A 272 -17.48 -7.37 6.55
N THR A 273 -17.53 -8.38 5.68
CA THR A 273 -16.34 -8.88 4.97
C THR A 273 -15.73 -7.78 4.11
N LEU A 274 -16.53 -7.03 3.35
CA LEU A 274 -16.05 -5.87 2.59
C LEU A 274 -15.35 -4.83 3.49
N LYS A 275 -15.89 -4.55 4.68
CA LYS A 275 -15.24 -3.64 5.64
C LYS A 275 -13.87 -4.16 6.10
N LYS A 276 -13.72 -5.47 6.29
CA LYS A 276 -12.42 -6.07 6.64
C LYS A 276 -11.40 -5.94 5.52
N VAL A 277 -11.82 -6.09 4.26
CA VAL A 277 -10.95 -5.80 3.10
C VAL A 277 -10.53 -4.33 3.09
N ILE A 278 -11.48 -3.42 3.30
CA ILE A 278 -11.21 -1.98 3.43
C ILE A 278 -10.19 -1.70 4.54
N ASP A 279 -10.27 -2.43 5.65
CA ASP A 279 -9.34 -2.33 6.78
C ASP A 279 -7.95 -2.89 6.46
N HIS A 280 -7.85 -3.99 5.70
CA HIS A 280 -6.61 -4.57 5.20
C HIS A 280 -5.84 -3.54 4.33
N CYS A 281 -6.47 -3.00 3.30
CA CYS A 281 -5.87 -1.95 2.48
C CYS A 281 -5.45 -0.72 3.29
N TYR A 282 -6.24 -0.38 4.31
CA TYR A 282 -5.96 0.78 5.16
C TYR A 282 -4.66 0.54 5.93
N ASN A 283 -4.49 -0.67 6.47
CA ASN A 283 -3.28 -1.05 7.15
C ASN A 283 -2.07 -1.00 6.21
N ASP A 284 -2.19 -1.45 4.96
CA ASP A 284 -1.09 -1.40 3.99
C ASP A 284 -0.68 0.03 3.62
N VAL A 285 -1.64 0.94 3.42
CA VAL A 285 -1.33 2.37 3.27
C VAL A 285 -0.69 2.94 4.54
N LEU A 286 -1.18 2.57 5.73
CA LEU A 286 -0.63 3.04 7.00
C LEU A 286 0.80 2.54 7.23
N LYS A 287 1.09 1.29 6.86
CA LYS A 287 2.43 0.70 6.88
C LYS A 287 3.40 1.52 6.03
N ILE A 288 3.00 1.91 4.81
CA ILE A 288 3.83 2.79 3.95
C ILE A 288 4.03 4.17 4.59
N LEU A 289 2.98 4.78 5.15
CA LEU A 289 3.07 6.09 5.80
C LEU A 289 4.02 6.10 7.00
N ILE A 290 3.92 5.08 7.87
CA ILE A 290 4.80 4.93 9.03
C ILE A 290 6.26 4.69 8.57
N PHE A 291 6.45 3.93 7.50
CA PHE A 291 7.78 3.71 6.95
C PHE A 291 8.37 4.98 6.33
N LEU A 292 7.59 5.77 5.58
CA LEU A 292 8.06 7.05 5.05
C LEU A 292 8.39 8.06 6.17
N ASP A 293 7.66 8.03 7.28
CA ASP A 293 8.00 8.80 8.48
C ASP A 293 9.34 8.33 9.08
N PHE A 294 9.54 7.02 9.23
CA PHE A 294 10.81 6.44 9.65
C PHE A 294 11.98 6.88 8.75
N ILE A 295 11.81 6.74 7.44
CA ILE A 295 12.81 7.15 6.45
C ILE A 295 13.11 8.64 6.55
N PHE A 296 12.09 9.50 6.73
CA PHE A 296 12.29 10.93 6.88
C PHE A 296 13.18 11.26 8.10
N GLU A 297 12.87 10.67 9.25
CA GLU A 297 13.61 10.88 10.50
C GLU A 297 15.07 10.44 10.38
N PHE A 298 15.33 9.27 9.78
CA PHE A 298 16.70 8.75 9.63
C PHE A 298 17.49 9.42 8.50
N THR A 299 16.81 10.02 7.52
CA THR A 299 17.47 10.71 6.40
C THR A 299 17.73 12.18 6.70
N TYR A 300 16.74 12.92 7.20
CA TYR A 300 16.79 14.39 7.24
C TYR A 300 17.11 14.98 8.62
N ASN A 301 16.91 14.23 9.70
CA ASN A 301 17.23 14.71 11.05
C ASN A 301 18.58 14.18 11.53
N SER A 302 19.28 14.97 12.36
CA SER A 302 20.40 14.46 13.14
C SER A 302 19.89 13.49 14.21
N TYR A 303 20.75 12.63 14.75
CA TYR A 303 20.36 11.69 15.80
C TYR A 303 19.76 12.39 17.05
N GLU A 304 20.29 13.56 17.38
CA GLU A 304 19.75 14.43 18.44
C GLU A 304 18.32 14.91 18.17
N LYS A 305 17.95 15.13 16.90
CA LYS A 305 16.62 15.61 16.51
C LYS A 305 15.66 14.49 16.08
N ASN A 306 16.18 13.31 15.80
CA ASN A 306 15.39 12.15 15.38
C ASN A 306 14.52 11.66 16.53
N LYS A 307 13.21 11.58 16.32
CA LYS A 307 12.23 11.27 17.38
C LYS A 307 12.21 9.80 17.83
N PHE A 308 12.79 8.90 17.04
CA PHE A 308 12.85 7.47 17.35
C PHE A 308 14.12 7.10 18.13
N ILE A 309 15.15 7.94 18.09
CA ILE A 309 16.41 7.71 18.79
C ILE A 309 16.28 8.06 20.27
N LYS A 310 16.71 7.14 21.13
CA LYS A 310 16.75 7.30 22.59
C LYS A 310 17.62 8.51 22.96
N LYS A 311 17.07 9.41 23.77
CA LYS A 311 17.79 10.57 24.30
C LYS A 311 18.48 10.18 25.61
N TYR A 312 19.71 10.61 25.78
CA TYR A 312 20.49 10.44 27.00
C TYR A 312 20.27 11.62 27.95
#